data_AF-A0A7Y0XAW5-F1
#
_entry.id   AF-A0A7Y0XAW5-F1
#
_cell.length_a   1.000
_cell.length_b   1.000
_cell.length_c   1.000
_cell.angle_alpha   90.00
_cell.angle_beta   90.00
_cell.angle_gamma   90.00
#
_symmetry.space_group_name_H-M   'P 1'
#
loop_
_entity.id
_entity.type
_entity.pdbx_description
1 polymer ?
#
loop_
_entity_poly.entity_id
_entity_poly.type
_entity_poly.pdbx_seq_one_letter_code
_entity_poly.pdbx_strand_id
1 'polypeptide(L)'
;AAKAAVDAKFQTAGQDCLAANRIFVPDDKYEAFLEAFAKEMSHIVLGNGLDEKTTMGPLINRTAVDKAHDLVRDALDKGARLVAGYHQPV
;
A
#
# COMPACT_ATOMS: atom_id res chain seq x y z
N ALA A 1 5.98 12.93 7.25
CA ALA A 1 6.21 12.52 5.85
C ALA A 1 5.66 11.12 5.59
N ALA A 2 6.16 10.06 6.25
CA ALA A 2 5.69 8.68 6.04
C ALA A 2 4.16 8.52 6.17
N LYS A 3 3.56 8.98 7.28
CA LYS A 3 2.10 8.96 7.46
C LYS A 3 1.34 9.63 6.30
N ALA A 4 1.73 10.85 5.93
CA ALA A 4 1.08 11.56 4.82
C ALA A 4 1.24 10.84 3.48
N ALA A 5 2.36 10.15 3.26
CA ALA A 5 2.59 9.35 2.06
C ALA A 5 1.72 8.08 2.05
N VAL A 6 1.52 7.42 3.20
CA VAL A 6 0.57 6.31 3.34
C VAL A 6 -0.85 6.80 3.08
N ASP A 7 -1.27 7.91 3.71
CA ASP A 7 -2.59 8.50 3.51
C ASP A 7 -2.82 8.84 2.02
N ALA A 8 -1.86 9.51 1.37
CA ALA A 8 -1.95 9.87 -0.06
C ALA A 8 -1.89 8.68 -1.02
N LYS A 9 -1.26 7.56 -0.63
CA LYS A 9 -1.20 6.35 -1.46
C LYS A 9 -2.47 5.51 -1.32
N PHE A 10 -3.06 5.47 -0.13
CA PHE A 10 -4.09 4.48 0.22
C PHE A 10 -5.46 5.06 0.56
N GLN A 11 -5.66 6.38 0.45
CA GLN A 11 -6.99 6.97 0.47
C GLN A 11 -7.91 6.24 -0.54
N THR A 12 -9.13 5.89 -0.11
CA THR A 12 -10.08 5.08 -0.90
C THR A 12 -9.48 3.72 -1.34
N ALA A 13 -8.69 3.09 -0.47
CA ALA A 13 -7.93 1.86 -0.76
C ALA A 13 -6.95 2.01 -1.95
N GLY A 14 -6.50 3.23 -2.25
CA GLY A 14 -5.63 3.54 -3.38
C GLY A 14 -6.33 3.56 -4.74
N GLN A 15 -7.66 3.48 -4.76
CA GLN A 15 -8.49 3.57 -5.97
C GLN A 15 -8.78 5.04 -6.31
N ASP A 16 -7.70 5.82 -6.42
CA ASP A 16 -7.73 7.24 -6.70
C ASP A 16 -6.80 7.54 -7.88
N CYS A 17 -7.31 8.30 -8.85
CA CYS A 17 -6.56 8.77 -10.02
C CYS A 17 -5.31 9.55 -9.63
N LEU A 18 -5.33 10.21 -8.47
CA LEU A 18 -4.25 11.04 -7.94
C LEU A 18 -3.44 10.36 -6.84
N ALA A 19 -3.64 9.05 -6.61
CA ALA A 19 -2.91 8.31 -5.59
C ALA A 19 -1.39 8.43 -5.80
N ALA A 20 -0.65 8.60 -4.70
CA ALA A 20 0.80 8.71 -4.70
C ALA A 20 1.50 7.36 -5.00
N ASN A 21 1.46 6.92 -6.26
CA ASN A 21 1.96 5.60 -6.69
C ASN A 21 3.50 5.50 -6.75
N ARG A 22 4.20 6.63 -6.83
CA ARG A 22 5.66 6.70 -6.83
C ARG A 22 6.11 7.81 -5.89
N ILE A 23 6.83 7.42 -4.85
CA ILE A 23 7.31 8.33 -3.80
C ILE A 23 8.82 8.45 -3.95
N PHE A 24 9.31 9.68 -4.12
CA PHE A 24 10.75 9.97 -4.17
C PHE A 24 11.22 10.46 -2.81
N VAL A 25 12.33 9.92 -2.34
CA VAL A 25 12.91 10.22 -1.03
C VAL A 25 14.38 10.57 -1.25
N PRO A 26 14.89 11.64 -0.63
CA PRO A 26 16.33 11.91 -0.59
C PRO A 26 17.11 10.72 -0.07
N ASP A 27 18.27 10.46 -0.68
CA ASP A 27 19.09 9.27 -0.39
C ASP A 27 19.46 9.15 1.10
N ASP A 28 19.83 10.27 1.72
CA ASP A 28 20.18 10.37 3.15
C ASP A 28 18.99 10.10 4.11
N LYS A 29 17.76 10.04 3.58
CA LYS A 29 16.53 9.77 4.33
C LYS A 29 15.87 8.45 3.94
N TYR A 30 16.38 7.73 2.95
CA TYR A 30 15.68 6.62 2.32
C TYR A 30 15.32 5.52 3.33
N GLU A 31 16.29 4.97 4.05
CA GLU A 31 16.05 3.86 4.98
C GLU A 31 15.14 4.26 6.14
N ALA A 32 15.39 5.42 6.75
CA ALA A 32 14.55 5.92 7.85
C ALA A 32 13.10 6.19 7.41
N PHE A 33 12.90 6.69 6.18
CA PHE A 33 11.57 6.85 5.61
C PHE A 33 10.91 5.50 5.36
N LEU A 34 11.66 4.54 4.82
CA LEU A 34 11.15 3.22 4.47
C LEU A 34 10.67 2.46 5.71
N GLU A 35 11.43 2.46 6.79
CA GLU A 35 11.05 1.90 8.08
C GLU A 35 9.78 2.57 8.64
N ALA A 36 9.73 3.90 8.62
CA ALA A 36 8.57 4.65 9.08
C ALA A 36 7.33 4.38 8.22
N PHE A 37 7.49 4.27 6.90
CA PHE A 37 6.39 3.97 5.98
C PHE A 37 5.83 2.57 6.23
N ALA A 38 6.70 1.56 6.40
CA ALA A 38 6.30 0.20 6.74
C ALA A 38 5.54 0.14 8.07
N LYS A 39 6.01 0.89 9.08
CA LYS A 39 5.34 1.00 10.37
C LYS A 39 3.95 1.62 10.24
N GLU A 40 3.80 2.72 9.51
CA GLU A 40 2.49 3.35 9.30
C GLU A 40 1.52 2.43 8.54
N MET A 41 2.02 1.68 7.56
CA MET A 41 1.21 0.65 6.88
C MET A 41 0.67 -0.42 7.84
N SER A 42 1.42 -0.79 8.88
CA SER A 42 0.98 -1.80 9.85
C SER A 42 -0.23 -1.37 10.68
N HIS A 43 -0.53 -0.07 10.72
CA HIS A 43 -1.71 0.47 11.40
C HIS A 43 -3.00 0.36 10.56
N ILE A 44 -2.90 -0.05 9.28
CA ILE A 44 -4.06 -0.23 8.42
C ILE A 44 -4.85 -1.48 8.86
N VAL A 45 -6.12 -1.29 9.20
CA VAL A 45 -7.08 -2.36 9.50
C VAL A 45 -8.01 -2.54 8.30
N LEU A 46 -7.80 -3.64 7.57
CA LEU A 46 -8.67 -4.03 6.45
C LEU A 46 -9.95 -4.66 6.99
N GLY A 47 -11.09 -4.29 6.43
CA GLY A 47 -12.36 -4.85 6.87
C GLY A 47 -13.59 -4.34 6.12
N ASN A 48 -14.75 -4.63 6.70
CA ASN A 48 -16.01 -4.09 6.22
C ASN A 48 -16.08 -2.59 6.52
N GLY A 49 -16.44 -1.76 5.54
CA GLY A 49 -16.53 -0.30 5.70
C GLY A 49 -17.61 0.17 6.68
N LEU A 50 -18.49 -0.72 7.15
CA LEU A 50 -19.46 -0.43 8.21
C LEU A 50 -18.95 -0.77 9.62
N ASP A 51 -17.79 -1.41 9.75
CA ASP A 51 -17.16 -1.69 11.05
C ASP A 51 -16.29 -0.49 11.47
N GLU A 52 -16.54 0.04 12.67
CA GLU A 52 -15.81 1.19 13.23
C GLU A 52 -14.30 0.95 13.38
N LYS A 53 -13.86 -0.31 13.45
CA LYS A 53 -12.45 -0.67 13.54
C LYS A 53 -11.74 -0.67 12.19
N THR A 54 -12.49 -0.67 11.09
CA THR A 54 -11.93 -0.68 9.74
C THR A 54 -11.37 0.69 9.39
N THR A 55 -10.09 0.74 9.04
CA THR A 55 -9.47 1.97 8.50
C THR A 55 -9.42 1.95 6.97
N MET A 56 -9.62 0.78 6.34
CA MET A 56 -9.61 0.64 4.89
C MET A 56 -10.51 -0.50 4.41
N GLY A 57 -11.40 -0.19 3.46
CA GLY A 57 -12.29 -1.17 2.83
C GLY A 57 -11.62 -1.99 1.72
N PRO A 58 -12.36 -2.91 1.10
CA PRO A 58 -11.85 -3.70 -0.02
C PRO A 58 -11.70 -2.87 -1.30
N LEU A 59 -11.05 -3.46 -2.30
CA LEU A 59 -11.12 -2.97 -3.68
C LEU A 59 -12.53 -3.21 -4.26
N ILE A 60 -12.88 -2.48 -5.32
CA ILE A 60 -14.24 -2.41 -5.87
C ILE A 60 -14.78 -3.76 -6.38
N ASN A 61 -13.91 -4.62 -6.91
CA ASN A 61 -14.29 -5.93 -7.44
C ASN A 61 -13.07 -6.87 -7.54
N ARG A 62 -13.34 -8.13 -7.91
CA ARG A 62 -12.32 -9.17 -8.05
C ARG A 62 -11.26 -8.83 -9.10
N THR A 63 -11.64 -8.26 -10.24
CA THR A 63 -10.69 -7.87 -11.29
C THR A 63 -9.68 -6.83 -10.79
N ALA A 64 -10.10 -5.88 -9.94
CA ALA A 64 -9.20 -4.90 -9.33
C ALA A 64 -8.21 -5.57 -8.36
N VAL A 65 -8.67 -6.58 -7.61
CA VAL A 65 -7.81 -7.40 -6.74
C VAL A 65 -6.78 -8.16 -7.57
N ASP A 66 -7.21 -8.89 -8.60
CA ASP A 66 -6.31 -9.67 -9.46
C ASP A 66 -5.25 -8.76 -10.12
N LYS A 67 -5.66 -7.57 -10.60
CA LYS A 67 -4.74 -6.58 -11.16
C LYS A 67 -3.72 -6.08 -10.12
N ALA A 68 -4.13 -5.84 -8.87
CA ALA A 68 -3.21 -5.42 -7.82
C ALA A 68 -2.19 -6.53 -7.50
N HIS A 69 -2.62 -7.79 -7.46
CA HIS A 69 -1.73 -8.95 -7.29
C HIS A 69 -0.74 -9.09 -8.45
N ASP A 70 -1.19 -8.93 -9.70
CA ASP A 70 -0.33 -9.00 -10.88
C ASP A 70 0.76 -7.92 -10.85
N LEU A 71 0.42 -6.70 -10.44
CA LEU A 71 1.40 -5.62 -10.29
C LEU A 71 2.45 -5.92 -9.20
N VAL A 72 2.03 -6.50 -8.08
CA VAL A 72 2.95 -6.93 -7.03
C VAL A 72 3.86 -8.04 -7.52
N ARG A 73 3.30 -9.07 -8.18
CA ARG A 73 4.06 -10.20 -8.75
C ARG A 73 5.10 -9.71 -9.77
N ASP A 74 4.67 -8.90 -10.73
CA ASP A 74 5.56 -8.33 -11.75
C ASP A 74 6.72 -7.53 -11.15
N ALA A 75 6.46 -6.75 -10.09
CA ALA A 75 7.51 -6.01 -9.40
C ALA A 75 8.53 -6.93 -8.72
N LEU A 76 8.07 -8.00 -8.04
CA LEU A 76 8.94 -8.97 -7.38
C LEU A 76 9.76 -9.78 -8.39
N ASP A 77 9.14 -10.23 -9.49
CA ASP A 77 9.81 -10.94 -10.58
C ASP A 77 10.92 -10.09 -11.22
N LYS A 78 10.77 -8.76 -11.20
CA LYS A 78 11.77 -7.79 -11.66
C LYS A 78 12.79 -7.39 -10.59
N GLY A 79 12.78 -8.03 -9.42
CA GLY A 79 13.77 -7.83 -8.36
C GLY A 79 13.43 -6.72 -7.35
N ALA A 80 12.18 -6.23 -7.31
CA ALA A 80 11.76 -5.33 -6.24
C ALA A 80 11.75 -6.06 -4.88
N ARG A 81 11.95 -5.29 -3.80
CA ARG A 81 11.86 -5.79 -2.42
C ARG A 81 10.48 -5.50 -1.84
N LEU A 82 9.81 -6.54 -1.33
CA LEU A 82 8.60 -6.35 -0.52
C LEU A 82 9.00 -5.87 0.89
N VAL A 83 8.55 -4.68 1.26
CA VAL A 83 8.89 -4.07 2.56
C VAL A 83 7.75 -4.22 3.58
N ALA A 84 6.50 -4.12 3.12
CA ALA A 84 5.30 -4.23 3.96
C ALA A 84 4.09 -4.69 3.14
N GLY A 85 3.10 -5.26 3.82
CA GLY A 85 1.90 -5.83 3.20
C GLY A 85 1.92 -7.36 3.13
N TYR A 86 0.76 -7.96 2.87
CA TYR A 86 0.59 -9.40 2.85
C TYR A 86 0.75 -9.94 1.42
N HIS A 87 1.60 -10.94 1.23
CA HIS A 87 1.63 -11.76 0.01
C HIS A 87 0.94 -13.09 0.34
N GLN A 88 -0.38 -13.19 0.12
CA GLN A 88 -0.98 -14.51 0.02
C GLN A 88 -0.68 -15.02 -1.38
N PRO A 89 -0.07 -16.21 -1.54
CA PRO A 89 -0.15 -16.91 -2.80
C PRO A 89 -1.63 -17.22 -3.06
N VAL A 90 -2.13 -16.80 -4.22
CA VAL A 90 -3.43 -17.21 -4.74
C VAL A 90 -3.49 -18.70 -4.97
#